data_AF-A0A966HY93-F1
#
_entry.id   AF-A0A966HY93-F1
#
_cell.length_a   1.000
_cell.length_b   1.000
_cell.length_c   1.000
_cell.angle_alpha   90.00
_cell.angle_beta   90.00
_cell.angle_gamma   90.00
#
_symmetry.space_group_name_H-M   'P 1'
#
loop_
_entity.id
_entity.type
_entity.pdbx_description
1 polymer ?
#
loop_
_entity_poly.entity_id
_entity_poly.type
_entity_poly.pdbx_seq_one_letter_code
_entity_poly.pdbx_strand_id
1 'polypeptide(L)'
;MSAVIENHHDDHHHGPAKGLTRWLYTTNHKDIGTLYLWFSFAMFLIGGAMALVIRAELFQPGMQIVEPEFYNQMITLHGLIMIFGGVMPAFVGLANWLVPMMIGAPDMALPRMNNLSFWILPFAFFILLSSLFMEGGAPNFGWTFYAPLSTTYAPPSVTF
;
A
#
# COMPACT_ATOMS: atom_id res chain seq x y z
N MET A 1 55.72 -31.95 -21.82
CA MET A 1 54.28 -32.13 -21.53
C MET A 1 53.96 -31.35 -20.27
N SER A 2 53.48 -30.12 -20.40
CA SER A 2 52.94 -29.35 -19.27
C SER A 2 51.44 -29.62 -19.25
N ALA A 3 50.98 -30.34 -18.22
CA ALA A 3 49.56 -30.54 -18.00
C ALA A 3 48.97 -29.21 -17.54
N VAL A 4 48.23 -28.56 -18.45
CA VAL A 4 47.34 -27.45 -18.10
C VAL A 4 46.25 -28.06 -17.22
N ILE A 5 46.25 -27.69 -15.94
CA ILE A 5 45.11 -27.95 -15.05
C ILE A 5 44.02 -26.97 -15.48
N GLU A 6 43.05 -27.45 -16.26
CA GLU A 6 41.77 -26.77 -16.42
C GLU A 6 41.06 -26.78 -15.08
N ASN A 7 41.18 -25.68 -14.34
CA ASN A 7 40.28 -25.40 -13.23
C ASN A 7 38.90 -25.09 -13.84
N HIS A 8 38.05 -26.11 -13.93
CA HIS A 8 36.62 -25.93 -14.19
C HIS A 8 36.03 -25.23 -12.95
N HIS A 9 35.99 -23.90 -12.99
CA HIS A 9 35.17 -23.13 -12.07
C HIS A 9 33.71 -23.37 -12.48
N ASP A 10 33.06 -24.32 -11.81
CA ASP A 10 31.61 -24.39 -11.77
C ASP A 10 31.10 -23.14 -11.03
N ASP A 11 31.04 -22.03 -11.76
CA ASP A 11 30.33 -20.84 -11.32
C ASP A 11 28.84 -21.23 -11.25
N HIS A 12 28.44 -21.69 -10.07
CA HIS A 12 27.04 -21.83 -9.69
C HIS A 12 26.38 -20.45 -9.78
N HIS A 13 25.91 -20.11 -10.98
CA HIS A 13 25.06 -18.96 -11.21
C HIS A 13 23.79 -19.13 -10.38
N HIS A 14 23.80 -18.58 -9.17
CA HIS A 14 22.63 -18.37 -8.35
C HIS A 14 21.72 -17.38 -9.08
N GLY A 15 20.96 -17.88 -10.04
CA GLY A 15 19.88 -17.11 -10.66
C GLY A 15 18.92 -16.60 -9.58
N PRO A 16 18.18 -15.51 -9.84
CA PRO A 16 17.22 -14.98 -8.89
C PRO A 16 16.32 -16.11 -8.41
N ALA A 17 16.09 -16.18 -7.09
CA ALA A 17 15.23 -17.18 -6.47
C ALA A 17 13.93 -17.30 -7.27
N LYS A 18 13.47 -18.52 -7.53
CA LYS A 18 12.25 -18.77 -8.30
C LYS A 18 11.05 -18.86 -7.34
N GLY A 19 9.89 -18.35 -7.77
CA GLY A 19 8.65 -18.44 -7.00
C GLY A 19 8.40 -17.27 -6.03
N LEU A 20 7.59 -17.49 -5.00
CA LEU A 20 7.16 -16.47 -4.02
C LEU A 20 8.31 -15.88 -3.21
N THR A 21 9.36 -16.68 -2.95
CA THR A 21 10.56 -16.24 -2.23
C THR A 21 11.30 -15.12 -2.95
N ARG A 22 11.20 -15.08 -4.29
CA ARG A 22 11.71 -13.96 -5.09
C ARG A 22 11.11 -12.65 -4.64
N TRP A 23 9.79 -12.59 -4.56
CA TRP A 23 9.06 -11.36 -4.29
C TRP A 23 9.10 -10.96 -2.81
N LEU A 24 9.12 -11.94 -1.90
CA LEU A 24 9.21 -11.70 -0.46
C LEU A 24 10.57 -11.13 -0.04
N TYR A 25 11.65 -11.63 -0.63
CA TYR A 25 13.02 -11.29 -0.24
C TYR A 25 13.81 -10.54 -1.33
N THR A 26 13.13 -9.96 -2.32
CA THR A 26 13.81 -9.20 -3.38
C THR A 26 14.49 -7.96 -2.80
N THR A 27 15.66 -7.64 -3.32
CA THR A 27 16.32 -6.35 -3.11
C THR A 27 16.29 -5.48 -4.36
N ASN A 28 15.84 -6.02 -5.50
CA ASN A 28 15.86 -5.31 -6.78
C ASN A 28 14.78 -4.21 -6.78
N HIS A 29 15.20 -2.95 -6.95
CA HIS A 29 14.30 -1.79 -7.00
C HIS A 29 13.17 -1.89 -8.04
N LYS A 30 13.34 -2.63 -9.14
CA LYS A 30 12.28 -2.82 -10.15
C LYS A 30 11.20 -3.78 -9.68
N ASP A 31 11.60 -4.88 -9.04
CA ASP A 31 10.66 -5.85 -8.47
C ASP A 31 9.88 -5.16 -7.33
N ILE A 32 10.56 -4.42 -6.44
CA ILE A 32 9.92 -3.65 -5.35
C ILE A 32 9.01 -2.56 -5.91
N GLY A 33 9.45 -1.80 -6.91
CA GLY A 33 8.63 -0.78 -7.56
C GLY A 33 7.36 -1.38 -8.17
N THR A 34 7.44 -2.57 -8.75
CA THR A 34 6.28 -3.31 -9.28
C THR A 34 5.30 -3.71 -8.18
N LEU A 35 5.80 -4.14 -7.02
CA LEU A 35 4.97 -4.45 -5.86
C LEU A 35 4.19 -3.21 -5.37
N TYR A 36 4.85 -2.04 -5.28
CA TYR A 36 4.19 -0.77 -4.95
C TYR A 36 3.10 -0.40 -5.94
N LEU A 37 3.33 -0.57 -7.25
CA LEU A 37 2.34 -0.25 -8.28
C LEU A 37 1.12 -1.17 -8.23
N TRP A 38 1.31 -2.47 -8.03
CA TRP A 38 0.20 -3.41 -7.86
C TRP A 38 -0.60 -3.14 -6.58
N PHE A 39 0.08 -2.85 -5.48
CA PHE A 39 -0.57 -2.45 -4.24
C PHE A 39 -1.40 -1.17 -4.43
N SER A 40 -0.80 -0.14 -5.03
CA SER A 40 -1.46 1.13 -5.33
C SER A 40 -2.70 0.92 -6.20
N PHE A 41 -2.59 0.09 -7.25
CA PHE A 41 -3.71 -0.22 -8.12
C PHE A 41 -4.86 -0.90 -7.35
N ALA A 42 -4.55 -1.87 -6.50
CA ALA A 42 -5.56 -2.52 -5.65
C ALA A 42 -6.23 -1.53 -4.69
N MET A 43 -5.45 -0.67 -4.01
CA MET A 43 -5.99 0.37 -3.13
C MET A 43 -6.82 1.40 -3.90
N PHE A 44 -6.43 1.75 -5.11
CA PHE A 44 -7.18 2.67 -5.97
C PHE A 44 -8.54 2.08 -6.35
N LEU A 45 -8.63 0.77 -6.61
CA LEU A 45 -9.91 0.11 -6.86
C LEU A 45 -10.80 0.10 -5.60
N ILE A 46 -10.23 -0.18 -4.42
CA ILE A 46 -10.97 -0.19 -3.16
C ILE A 46 -11.49 1.23 -2.82
N GLY A 47 -10.59 2.23 -2.84
CA GLY A 47 -10.95 3.62 -2.60
C GLY A 47 -11.91 4.17 -3.66
N GLY A 48 -11.72 3.80 -4.93
CA GLY A 48 -12.60 4.13 -6.03
C GLY A 48 -14.00 3.54 -5.85
N ALA A 49 -14.12 2.29 -5.42
CA ALA A 49 -15.40 1.65 -5.12
C ALA A 49 -16.14 2.40 -3.99
N MET A 50 -15.45 2.76 -2.91
CA MET A 50 -16.04 3.60 -1.84
C MET A 50 -16.54 4.95 -2.40
N ALA A 51 -15.77 5.59 -3.29
CA ALA A 51 -16.17 6.85 -3.92
C ALA A 51 -17.44 6.71 -4.76
N LEU A 52 -17.61 5.59 -5.46
CA LEU A 52 -18.82 5.31 -6.24
C LEU A 52 -20.04 5.13 -5.33
N VAL A 53 -19.89 4.46 -4.19
CA VAL A 53 -20.98 4.33 -3.20
C VAL A 53 -21.35 5.68 -2.60
N ILE A 54 -20.37 6.49 -2.20
CA ILE A 54 -20.59 7.86 -1.68
C ILE A 54 -21.37 8.70 -2.71
N ARG A 55 -20.98 8.63 -4.00
CA ARG A 55 -21.68 9.36 -5.06
C ARG A 55 -23.06 8.81 -5.36
N ALA A 56 -23.27 7.50 -5.20
CA ALA A 56 -24.58 6.90 -5.35
C ALA A 56 -25.54 7.36 -4.25
N GLU A 57 -25.07 7.49 -2.99
CA GLU A 57 -25.85 8.06 -1.89
C GLU A 57 -26.27 9.50 -2.18
N LEU A 58 -25.38 10.31 -2.75
CA LEU A 58 -25.63 11.72 -3.08
C LEU A 58 -26.42 11.94 -4.38
N PHE A 59 -26.94 10.89 -5.01
CA PHE A 59 -27.61 11.01 -6.31
C PHE A 59 -28.93 11.81 -6.23
N GLN A 60 -29.66 11.70 -5.12
CA GLN A 60 -30.81 12.58 -4.84
C GLN A 60 -30.84 12.95 -3.35
N PRO A 61 -31.50 14.05 -2.96
CA PRO A 61 -31.59 14.46 -1.56
C PRO A 61 -32.29 13.40 -0.69
N GLY A 62 -31.83 13.25 0.55
CA GLY A 62 -32.34 12.27 1.52
C GLY A 62 -31.36 11.12 1.76
N MET A 63 -31.76 10.15 2.58
CA MET A 63 -31.01 8.93 2.84
C MET A 63 -31.53 7.82 1.92
N GLN A 64 -30.66 7.12 1.20
CA GLN A 64 -31.06 6.15 0.17
C GLN A 64 -30.43 4.77 0.31
N ILE A 65 -29.10 4.69 0.42
CA ILE A 65 -28.31 3.47 0.26
C ILE A 65 -27.60 3.11 1.55
N VAL A 66 -27.00 4.09 2.23
CA VAL A 66 -26.16 3.87 3.40
C VAL A 66 -26.61 4.69 4.61
N GLU A 67 -26.40 4.16 5.81
CA GLU A 67 -26.66 4.90 7.03
C GLU A 67 -25.65 6.04 7.24
N PRO A 68 -26.02 7.13 7.94
CA PRO A 68 -25.14 8.30 8.08
C PRO A 68 -23.79 8.00 8.71
N GLU A 69 -23.76 7.07 9.67
CA GLU A 69 -22.52 6.65 10.33
C GLU A 69 -21.58 5.94 9.36
N PHE A 70 -22.08 4.94 8.62
CA PHE A 70 -21.29 4.22 7.63
C PHE A 70 -20.84 5.12 6.47
N TYR A 71 -21.65 6.10 6.08
CA TYR A 71 -21.26 7.13 5.11
C TYR A 71 -20.02 7.91 5.56
N ASN A 72 -20.00 8.36 6.82
CA ASN A 72 -18.86 9.07 7.39
C ASN A 72 -17.61 8.17 7.54
N GLN A 73 -17.79 6.89 7.86
CA GLN A 73 -16.71 5.89 7.86
C GLN A 73 -16.10 5.74 6.47
N MET A 74 -16.94 5.58 5.44
CA MET A 74 -16.49 5.45 4.05
C MET A 74 -15.75 6.68 3.57
N ILE A 75 -16.20 7.91 3.88
CA ILE A 75 -15.47 9.13 3.51
C ILE A 75 -14.08 9.15 4.15
N THR A 76 -14.00 8.79 5.43
CA THR A 76 -12.74 8.78 6.17
C THR A 76 -11.76 7.78 5.57
N LEU A 77 -12.20 6.54 5.36
CA LEU A 77 -11.38 5.49 4.75
C LEU A 77 -11.03 5.79 3.30
N HIS A 78 -11.97 6.31 2.50
CA HIS A 78 -11.73 6.71 1.12
C HIS A 78 -10.56 7.69 1.04
N GLY A 79 -10.57 8.75 1.85
CA GLY A 79 -9.49 9.74 1.89
C GLY A 79 -8.14 9.11 2.25
N LEU A 80 -8.10 8.29 3.31
CA LEU A 80 -6.88 7.61 3.75
C LEU A 80 -6.34 6.64 2.70
N ILE A 81 -7.22 5.82 2.11
CA ILE A 81 -6.87 4.83 1.10
C ILE A 81 -6.39 5.50 -0.18
N MET A 82 -7.07 6.54 -0.67
CA MET A 82 -6.69 7.19 -1.91
C MET A 82 -5.33 7.89 -1.80
N ILE A 83 -5.07 8.62 -0.71
CA ILE A 83 -3.82 9.36 -0.56
C ILE A 83 -2.68 8.42 -0.16
N PHE A 84 -2.81 7.72 0.97
CA PHE A 84 -1.71 6.94 1.55
C PHE A 84 -1.58 5.53 0.95
N GLY A 85 -2.66 4.98 0.38
CA GLY A 85 -2.69 3.64 -0.21
C GLY A 85 -2.57 3.66 -1.74
N GLY A 86 -3.17 4.66 -2.39
CA GLY A 86 -3.15 4.84 -3.84
C GLY A 86 -2.02 5.75 -4.31
N VAL A 87 -2.15 7.05 -4.09
CA VAL A 87 -1.30 8.09 -4.70
C VAL A 87 0.15 8.01 -4.22
N MET A 88 0.41 7.99 -2.91
CA MET A 88 1.79 7.93 -2.41
C MET A 88 2.50 6.63 -2.86
N PRO A 89 1.90 5.44 -2.75
CA PRO A 89 2.53 4.21 -3.21
C PRO A 89 2.74 4.16 -4.72
N ALA A 90 1.83 4.72 -5.54
CA ALA A 90 2.05 4.87 -6.97
C ALA A 90 3.31 5.70 -7.26
N PHE A 91 3.42 6.86 -6.61
CA PHE A 91 4.57 7.75 -6.79
C PHE A 91 5.87 7.09 -6.34
N VAL A 92 5.88 6.45 -5.16
CA VAL A 92 7.05 5.72 -4.63
C VAL A 92 7.40 4.51 -5.50
N GLY A 93 6.41 3.80 -6.06
CA GLY A 93 6.62 2.70 -6.98
C GLY A 93 7.26 3.14 -8.30
N LEU A 94 6.79 4.25 -8.86
CA LEU A 94 7.42 4.87 -10.02
C LEU A 94 8.83 5.37 -9.72
N ALA A 95 9.06 5.98 -8.54
CA ALA A 95 10.38 6.42 -8.13
C ALA A 95 11.35 5.23 -8.00
N ASN A 96 10.90 4.12 -7.42
CA ASN A 96 11.65 2.87 -7.35
C ASN A 96 12.06 2.36 -8.73
N TRP A 97 11.15 2.42 -9.71
CA TRP A 97 11.46 2.04 -11.09
C TRP A 97 12.46 3.00 -11.74
N LEU A 98 12.14 4.29 -11.73
CA LEU A 98 12.73 5.26 -12.64
C LEU A 98 13.98 5.93 -12.07
N VAL A 99 14.01 6.28 -10.78
CA VAL A 99 15.06 7.13 -10.21
C VAL A 99 16.45 6.51 -10.35
N PRO A 100 16.70 5.24 -9.96
CA PRO A 100 18.01 4.62 -10.14
C PRO A 100 18.46 4.60 -11.60
N MET A 101 17.54 4.35 -12.53
CA MET A 101 17.84 4.34 -13.96
C MET A 101 18.16 5.74 -14.51
N MET A 102 17.45 6.77 -14.06
CA MET A 102 17.68 8.16 -14.48
C MET A 102 19.04 8.69 -14.02
N ILE A 103 19.51 8.28 -12.83
CA ILE A 103 20.81 8.69 -12.29
C ILE A 103 21.96 7.73 -12.66
N GLY A 104 21.68 6.64 -13.38
CA GLY A 104 22.67 5.62 -13.74
C GLY A 104 23.17 4.77 -12.57
N ALA A 105 22.45 4.74 -11.45
CA ALA A 105 22.79 3.91 -10.30
C ALA A 105 22.34 2.46 -10.51
N PRO A 106 23.09 1.47 -9.97
CA PRO A 106 22.74 0.06 -10.12
C PRO A 106 21.52 -0.36 -9.29
N ASP A 107 21.27 0.29 -8.13
CA ASP A 107 20.14 0.01 -7.23
C ASP A 107 19.91 1.17 -6.26
N MET A 108 18.92 1.05 -5.37
CA MET A 108 18.67 1.98 -4.25
C MET A 108 19.81 1.95 -3.23
N ALA A 109 20.04 3.06 -2.52
CA ALA A 109 21.13 3.17 -1.55
C ALA A 109 21.04 2.14 -0.39
N LEU A 110 19.83 1.77 0.03
CA LEU A 110 19.57 0.77 1.07
C LEU A 110 18.54 -0.27 0.58
N PRO A 111 18.95 -1.26 -0.24
CA PRO A 111 18.01 -2.17 -0.94
C PRO A 111 17.14 -3.02 0.01
N ARG A 112 17.69 -3.48 1.13
CA ARG A 112 16.93 -4.30 2.11
C ARG A 112 15.91 -3.48 2.89
N MET A 113 16.26 -2.23 3.23
CA MET A 113 15.33 -1.31 3.88
C MET A 113 14.19 -0.97 2.94
N ASN A 114 14.47 -0.80 1.64
CA ASN A 114 13.44 -0.57 0.63
C ASN A 114 12.41 -1.72 0.55
N ASN A 115 12.86 -2.98 0.62
CA ASN A 115 11.94 -4.13 0.70
C ASN A 115 11.08 -4.08 1.97
N LEU A 116 11.70 -3.78 3.13
CA LEU A 116 10.96 -3.63 4.39
C LEU A 116 9.93 -2.49 4.33
N SER A 117 10.29 -1.36 3.72
CA SER A 117 9.39 -0.23 3.49
C SER A 117 8.15 -0.63 2.69
N PHE A 118 8.30 -1.52 1.71
CA PHE A 118 7.15 -2.07 1.00
C PHE A 118 6.31 -2.93 1.94
N TRP A 119 6.89 -3.90 2.65
CA TRP A 119 6.13 -4.86 3.45
C TRP A 119 5.37 -4.25 4.62
N ILE A 120 5.85 -3.16 5.23
CA ILE A 120 5.11 -2.46 6.28
C ILE A 120 3.76 -1.93 5.75
N LEU A 121 3.70 -1.53 4.48
CA LEU A 121 2.53 -0.90 3.88
C LEU A 121 1.29 -1.80 3.80
N PRO A 122 1.31 -3.02 3.21
CA PRO A 122 0.15 -3.90 3.17
C PRO A 122 -0.28 -4.34 4.57
N PHE A 123 0.63 -4.51 5.53
CA PHE A 123 0.25 -4.79 6.92
C PHE A 123 -0.48 -3.60 7.57
N ALA A 124 0.02 -2.37 7.39
CA ALA A 124 -0.65 -1.18 7.91
C ALA A 124 -2.05 -0.99 7.29
N PHE A 125 -2.19 -1.20 5.99
CA PHE A 125 -3.48 -1.10 5.31
C PHE A 125 -4.43 -2.25 5.64
N PHE A 126 -3.90 -3.45 5.89
CA PHE A 126 -4.70 -4.55 6.42
C PHE A 126 -5.29 -4.20 7.78
N ILE A 127 -4.50 -3.62 8.68
CA ILE A 127 -4.99 -3.13 9.99
C ILE A 127 -6.06 -2.06 9.78
N LEU A 128 -5.80 -1.06 8.92
CA LEU A 128 -6.77 0.00 8.63
C LEU A 128 -8.10 -0.56 8.11
N LEU A 129 -8.07 -1.46 7.12
CA LEU A 129 -9.27 -2.07 6.55
C LEU A 129 -9.98 -3.01 7.54
N SER A 130 -9.23 -3.67 8.42
CA SER A 130 -9.81 -4.54 9.44
C SER A 130 -10.71 -3.79 10.42
N SER A 131 -10.51 -2.47 10.60
CA SER A 131 -11.36 -1.63 11.46
C SER A 131 -12.84 -1.65 11.07
N LEU A 132 -13.18 -1.87 9.79
CA LEU A 132 -14.56 -2.04 9.33
C LEU A 132 -15.28 -3.23 9.96
N PHE A 133 -14.52 -4.24 10.40
CA PHE A 133 -15.04 -5.47 10.98
C PHE A 133 -14.90 -5.50 12.51
N MET A 134 -14.34 -4.44 13.11
CA MET A 134 -14.26 -4.29 14.56
C MET A 134 -15.59 -3.80 15.13
N GLU A 135 -15.78 -4.00 16.43
CA GLU A 135 -16.94 -3.46 17.14
C GLU A 135 -16.95 -1.93 17.00
N GLY A 136 -18.08 -1.38 16.55
CA GLY A 136 -18.27 0.04 16.20
C GLY A 136 -17.65 0.55 14.90
N GLY A 137 -16.97 -0.32 14.14
CA GLY A 137 -16.55 -0.04 12.77
C GLY A 137 -15.36 0.90 12.64
N ALA A 138 -15.20 1.46 11.43
CA ALA A 138 -14.05 2.30 11.11
C ALA A 138 -14.19 3.72 11.70
N PRO A 139 -13.10 4.52 11.73
CA PRO A 139 -13.18 5.92 12.14
C PRO A 139 -14.12 6.72 11.22
N ASN A 140 -14.99 7.55 11.78
CA ASN A 140 -16.01 8.31 11.05
C ASN A 140 -15.89 9.85 11.22
N PHE A 141 -14.72 10.35 11.60
CA PHE A 141 -14.46 11.78 11.87
C PHE A 141 -13.70 12.52 10.74
N GLY A 142 -13.54 11.88 9.57
CA GLY A 142 -12.86 12.44 8.42
C GLY A 142 -11.34 12.20 8.41
N TRP A 143 -10.74 12.24 7.21
CA TRP A 143 -9.31 11.95 7.02
C TRP A 143 -8.35 12.99 7.62
N THR A 144 -8.87 14.14 8.07
CA THR A 144 -8.08 15.21 8.71
C THR A 144 -7.85 15.01 10.20
N PHE A 145 -8.63 14.14 10.87
CA PHE A 145 -8.45 13.80 12.28
C PHE A 145 -8.48 15.03 13.20
N TYR A 146 -9.45 15.94 13.01
CA TYR A 146 -9.59 17.10 13.89
C TYR A 146 -9.66 16.68 15.36
N ALA A 147 -8.71 17.16 16.16
CA ALA A 147 -8.49 16.69 17.53
C ALA A 147 -9.77 16.66 18.41
N PRO A 148 -10.66 17.66 18.40
CA PRO A 148 -11.86 17.61 19.23
C PRO A 148 -12.79 16.45 18.87
N LEU A 149 -12.89 16.09 17.59
CA LEU A 149 -13.79 15.04 17.09
C LEU A 149 -13.13 13.64 17.11
N SER A 150 -11.81 13.56 17.22
CA SER A 150 -11.09 12.29 17.39
C SER A 150 -10.77 11.96 18.84
N THR A 151 -11.08 12.85 19.80
CA THR A 151 -10.79 12.64 21.23
C THR A 151 -11.95 13.02 22.16
N THR A 152 -12.20 14.32 22.39
CA THR A 152 -13.12 14.79 23.43
C THR A 152 -14.59 14.56 23.08
N TYR A 153 -14.96 14.80 21.82
CA TYR A 153 -16.31 14.62 21.28
C TYR A 153 -16.34 13.43 20.33
N ALA A 154 -15.55 12.40 20.68
CA ALA A 154 -15.31 11.31 19.77
C ALA A 154 -16.60 10.48 19.56
N PRO A 155 -16.89 10.12 18.31
CA PRO A 155 -18.04 9.31 17.98
C PRO A 155 -17.90 7.88 18.55
N PRO A 156 -19.01 7.16 18.77
CA PRO A 156 -18.99 5.83 19.36
C PRO A 156 -18.02 4.87 18.67
N SER A 157 -17.83 5.02 17.35
CA SER A 157 -16.92 4.25 16.51
C SER A 157 -15.44 4.33 16.88
N VAL A 158 -15.04 5.14 17.87
CA VAL A 158 -13.63 5.29 18.30
C VAL A 158 -13.45 5.40 19.81
N THR A 159 -14.48 5.11 20.61
CA THR A 159 -14.47 5.26 22.09
C THR A 159 -14.58 3.94 22.86
N PHE A 160 -14.26 2.80 22.23
CA PHE A 160 -14.33 1.47 22.86
C PHE A 160 -13.21 1.25 23.88
#